data_AF-A0A960D1K7-F1
#
_entry.id   AF-A0A960D1K7-F1
#
_cell.length_a   1.000
_cell.length_b   1.000
_cell.length_c   1.000
_cell.angle_alpha   90.00
_cell.angle_beta   90.00
_cell.angle_gamma   90.00
#
_symmetry.space_group_name_H-M   'P 1'
#
loop_
_entity.id
_entity.type
_entity.pdbx_description
1 polymer ?
#
loop_
_entity_poly.entity_id
_entity_poly.type
_entity_poly.pdbx_seq_one_letter_code
_entity_poly.pdbx_strand_id
1 'polypeptide(L)'
;ELDRHYLGELNVETWSVGMTRTLDFRADNEDRFYDIDFRQMQSEPIETVRSLYAWLGAEVSAEFEAGMRRWWQTSAVNREQIDRPGPEAFGIDVDALGSLFARYTQRFSTAERDR
;
A
#
# COMPACT_ATOMS: atom_id res chain seq x y z
N GLU A 1 16.58 -22.73 -13.98
CA GLU A 1 16.80 -22.12 -12.65
C GLU A 1 16.11 -20.76 -12.64
N LEU A 2 15.69 -20.26 -11.46
CA LEU A 2 15.00 -18.98 -11.34
C LEU A 2 16.03 -17.85 -11.23
N ASP A 3 16.00 -16.89 -12.16
CA ASP A 3 16.86 -15.71 -12.08
C ASP A 3 16.27 -14.68 -11.09
N ARG A 4 16.83 -14.65 -9.89
CA ARG A 4 16.38 -13.73 -8.83
C ARG A 4 16.78 -12.28 -9.08
N HIS A 5 17.88 -12.03 -9.79
CA HIS A 5 18.33 -10.68 -10.10
C HIS A 5 17.41 -10.03 -11.12
N TYR A 6 17.07 -10.76 -12.18
CA TYR A 6 16.08 -10.30 -13.14
C TYR A 6 14.71 -10.04 -12.47
N LEU A 7 14.29 -10.90 -11.54
CA LEU A 7 13.06 -10.64 -10.77
C LEU A 7 13.14 -9.35 -9.94
N GLY A 8 14.29 -9.05 -9.34
CA GLY A 8 14.51 -7.81 -8.62
C GLY A 8 14.41 -6.59 -9.53
N GLU A 9 15.14 -6.60 -10.65
CA GLU A 9 15.12 -5.55 -11.66
C GLU A 9 13.69 -5.30 -12.18
N LEU A 10 13.01 -6.37 -12.61
CA LEU A 10 11.64 -6.29 -13.13
C LEU A 10 10.67 -5.72 -12.10
N ASN A 11 10.79 -6.10 -10.83
CA ASN A 11 9.94 -5.56 -9.76
C ASN A 11 10.20 -4.07 -9.54
N VAL A 12 11.47 -3.65 -9.46
CA VAL A 12 11.83 -2.24 -9.27
C VAL A 12 11.34 -1.39 -10.44
N GLU A 13 11.52 -1.84 -11.68
CA GLU A 13 11.01 -1.16 -12.87
C GLU A 13 9.49 -1.07 -12.84
N THR A 14 8.80 -2.19 -12.66
CA THR A 14 7.33 -2.26 -12.69
C THR A 14 6.71 -1.32 -11.66
N TRP A 15 7.19 -1.34 -10.41
CA TRP A 15 6.62 -0.52 -9.34
C TRP A 15 6.99 0.96 -9.49
N SER A 16 8.22 1.30 -9.87
CA SER A 16 8.61 2.70 -10.06
C SER A 16 7.86 3.36 -11.23
N VAL A 17 7.71 2.66 -12.35
CA VAL A 17 6.92 3.11 -13.50
C VAL A 17 5.44 3.22 -13.14
N GLY A 18 4.87 2.21 -12.48
CA GLY A 18 3.48 2.21 -12.06
C GLY A 18 3.14 3.37 -11.13
N MET A 19 4.00 3.65 -10.15
CA MET A 19 3.80 4.75 -9.20
C MET A 19 3.94 6.11 -9.88
N THR A 20 4.92 6.27 -10.77
CA THR A 20 5.09 7.52 -11.54
C THR A 20 3.85 7.81 -12.39
N ARG A 21 3.39 6.83 -13.17
CA ARG A 21 2.20 6.97 -14.02
C ARG A 21 0.94 7.24 -13.21
N THR A 22 0.79 6.61 -12.05
CA THR A 22 -0.34 6.86 -11.15
C THR A 22 -0.33 8.30 -10.63
N LEU A 23 0.83 8.81 -10.22
CA LEU A 23 0.96 10.20 -9.75
C LEU A 23 0.75 11.22 -10.86
N ASP A 24 1.16 10.92 -12.10
CA ASP A 24 0.91 11.76 -13.27
C ASP A 24 -0.58 11.84 -13.58
N PHE A 25 -1.26 10.69 -13.65
CA PHE A 25 -2.71 10.67 -13.88
C PHE A 25 -3.48 11.37 -12.76
N ARG A 26 -3.03 11.20 -11.50
CA ARG A 26 -3.66 11.81 -10.34
C ARG A 26 -3.57 13.33 -10.32
N ALA A 27 -2.54 13.94 -10.92
CA ALA A 27 -2.34 15.39 -10.89
C ALA A 27 -3.59 16.17 -11.35
N ASP A 28 -4.34 15.63 -12.30
CA ASP A 28 -5.58 16.23 -12.83
C ASP A 28 -6.87 15.54 -12.34
N ASN A 29 -6.77 14.57 -11.43
CA ASN A 29 -7.87 13.71 -11.01
C ASN A 29 -7.90 13.51 -9.48
N GLU A 30 -7.43 14.48 -8.70
CA GLU A 30 -7.22 14.34 -7.25
C GLU A 30 -8.48 13.87 -6.50
N ASP A 31 -9.66 14.33 -6.92
CA ASP A 31 -10.98 13.98 -6.38
C ASP A 31 -11.39 12.52 -6.61
N ARG A 32 -10.65 11.77 -7.44
CA ARG A 32 -10.90 10.35 -7.75
C ARG A 32 -10.03 9.40 -6.94
N PHE A 33 -9.16 9.93 -6.07
CA PHE A 33 -8.24 9.13 -5.26
C PHE A 33 -8.58 9.25 -3.78
N TYR A 34 -8.67 8.10 -3.13
CA TYR A 34 -8.72 7.99 -1.68
C TYR A 34 -7.55 7.13 -1.21
N ASP A 35 -6.70 7.69 -0.35
CA ASP A 35 -5.48 7.04 0.12
C ASP A 35 -5.70 6.33 1.45
N ILE A 36 -5.32 5.07 1.50
CA ILE A 36 -5.29 4.28 2.73
C ILE A 36 -3.83 4.05 3.12
N ASP A 37 -3.44 4.58 4.28
CA ASP A 37 -2.14 4.27 4.86
C ASP A 37 -2.12 2.83 5.39
N PHE A 38 -1.08 2.08 5.04
CA PHE A 38 -0.99 0.66 5.41
C PHE A 38 -0.84 0.44 6.91
N ARG A 39 -0.22 1.37 7.65
CA ARG A 39 -0.09 1.29 9.11
C ARG A 39 -1.42 1.59 9.77
N GLN A 40 -2.15 2.61 9.30
CA GLN A 40 -3.51 2.93 9.74
C GLN A 40 -4.45 1.75 9.49
N MET A 41 -4.38 1.11 8.32
CA MET A 41 -5.18 -0.07 8.02
C MET A 41 -4.87 -1.26 8.93
N GLN A 42 -3.63 -1.37 9.43
CA GLN A 42 -3.27 -2.41 10.39
C GLN A 42 -3.72 -2.12 11.81
N SER A 43 -3.67 -0.86 12.26
CA SER A 43 -4.08 -0.47 13.61
C SER A 43 -5.61 -0.34 13.74
N GLU A 44 -6.24 0.24 12.72
CA GLU A 44 -7.65 0.67 12.74
C GLU A 44 -8.38 0.25 11.45
N PRO A 45 -8.45 -1.06 11.13
CA PRO A 45 -9.00 -1.54 9.85
C PRO A 45 -10.47 -1.16 9.64
N ILE A 46 -11.27 -1.23 10.71
CA ILE A 46 -12.71 -0.96 10.62
C ILE A 46 -12.95 0.52 10.33
N GLU A 47 -12.30 1.42 11.06
CA GLU A 47 -12.45 2.87 10.84
C GLU A 47 -11.91 3.28 9.48
N THR A 48 -10.76 2.71 9.06
CA THR A 48 -10.19 2.95 7.73
C THR A 48 -11.18 2.62 6.61
N VAL A 49 -11.87 1.46 6.70
CA VAL A 49 -12.89 1.07 5.71
C VAL A 49 -14.14 1.96 5.82
N ARG A 50 -14.58 2.31 7.04
CA ARG A 50 -15.71 3.25 7.21
C ARG A 50 -15.44 4.61 6.56
N SER A 51 -14.22 5.14 6.71
CA SER A 51 -13.83 6.39 6.06
C SER A 51 -13.79 6.29 4.54
N LEU A 52 -13.31 5.17 3.97
CA LEU A 52 -13.40 4.91 2.52
C LEU A 52 -14.85 4.90 2.03
N TYR A 53 -15.74 4.20 2.73
CA TYR A 53 -17.16 4.13 2.34
C TYR A 53 -17.84 5.49 2.46
N ALA A 54 -17.54 6.25 3.50
CA ALA A 54 -18.02 7.63 3.64
C ALA A 54 -17.57 8.51 2.47
N TRP A 55 -16.31 8.39 2.02
CA TRP A 55 -15.81 9.09 0.83
C TRP A 55 -16.54 8.65 -0.45
N LEU A 56 -16.87 7.36 -0.58
CA LEU A 56 -17.69 6.83 -1.68
C LEU A 56 -19.18 7.23 -1.59
N GLY A 57 -19.63 7.89 -0.52
CA GLY A 57 -21.03 8.22 -0.30
C GLY A 57 -21.90 7.01 0.06
N ALA A 58 -21.31 5.97 0.65
CA ALA A 58 -21.99 4.74 1.04
C ALA A 58 -21.89 4.50 2.55
N GLU A 59 -22.92 3.90 3.14
CA GLU A 59 -22.91 3.51 4.55
C GLU A 59 -22.36 2.09 4.73
N VAL A 60 -21.61 1.89 5.82
CA VAL A 60 -21.22 0.57 6.28
C VAL A 60 -22.32 0.01 7.19
N SER A 61 -22.97 -1.06 6.74
CA SER A 61 -23.98 -1.74 7.55
C SER A 61 -23.35 -2.46 8.75
N ALA A 62 -24.15 -2.67 9.81
CA ALA A 62 -23.72 -3.42 10.99
C ALA A 62 -23.31 -4.87 10.64
N GLU A 63 -24.00 -5.49 9.67
CA GLU A 63 -23.67 -6.83 9.21
C GLU A 63 -22.31 -6.90 8.51
N PHE A 64 -22.04 -5.92 7.63
CA PHE A 64 -20.77 -5.83 6.92
C PHE A 64 -19.61 -5.61 7.90
N GLU A 65 -19.78 -4.69 8.86
CA GLU A 65 -18.79 -4.45 9.91
C GLU A 65 -18.52 -5.72 10.74
N ALA A 66 -19.57 -6.42 11.16
CA ALA A 66 -19.43 -7.66 11.90
C ALA A 66 -18.67 -8.73 11.09
N GLY A 67 -18.89 -8.79 9.77
CA GLY A 67 -18.14 -9.63 8.84
C GLY A 67 -16.65 -9.29 8.81
N MET A 68 -16.31 -8.00 8.65
CA MET A 68 -14.92 -7.54 8.69
C MET A 68 -14.25 -7.87 10.02
N ARG A 69 -14.92 -7.62 11.16
CA ARG A 69 -14.37 -7.93 12.49
C ARG A 69 -14.03 -9.42 12.63
N ARG A 70 -14.94 -10.30 12.19
CA ARG A 70 -14.68 -11.75 12.19
C ARG A 70 -13.49 -12.11 11.30
N TRP A 71 -13.44 -11.58 10.08
CA TRP A 71 -12.34 -11.85 9.16
C TRP A 71 -10.99 -11.40 9.73
N TRP A 72 -10.89 -10.17 10.24
CA TRP A 72 -9.63 -9.65 10.80
C TRP A 72 -9.14 -10.44 12.01
N GLN A 73 -10.05 -10.85 12.91
CA GLN A 73 -9.71 -11.71 14.03
C GLN A 73 -9.15 -13.06 13.56
N THR A 74 -9.74 -13.65 12.52
CA THR A 74 -9.32 -14.96 11.99
C THR A 74 -8.03 -14.86 11.18
N SER A 75 -7.89 -13.84 10.33
CA SER A 75 -6.72 -13.63 9.46
C SER A 75 -5.49 -13.16 10.22
N ALA A 76 -5.64 -12.43 11.32
CA ALA A 76 -4.50 -12.07 12.18
C ALA A 76 -3.87 -13.31 12.82
N VAL A 77 -4.71 -14.28 13.22
CA VAL A 77 -4.27 -15.55 13.82
C VAL A 77 -3.62 -16.46 12.78
N ASN A 78 -4.14 -16.50 11.56
CA ASN A 78 -3.65 -17.36 10.48
C ASN A 78 -2.58 -16.70 9.60
N ARG A 79 -1.93 -15.63 10.07
CA ARG A 79 -0.94 -14.92 9.27
C ARG A 79 0.31 -15.80 9.12
N GLU A 80 0.49 -16.36 7.92
CA GLU A 80 1.66 -17.18 7.61
C GLU A 80 2.95 -16.38 7.77
N GLN A 81 3.90 -16.93 8.53
CA GLN A 81 5.27 -16.44 8.54
C GLN A 81 5.98 -16.98 7.30
N ILE A 82 6.12 -16.11 6.30
CA ILE A 82 6.91 -16.38 5.12
C ILE A 82 8.35 -15.94 5.41
N ASP A 83 9.32 -16.82 5.17
CA ASP A 83 10.73 -16.45 5.18
C ASP A 83 10.99 -15.47 4.03
N ARG A 84 11.49 -14.27 4.36
CA ARG A 84 11.69 -13.18 3.41
C ARG A 84 13.18 -13.01 3.20
N PRO A 85 13.74 -13.47 2.07
CA PRO A 85 15.11 -13.16 1.72
C PRO A 85 15.29 -11.65 1.64
N GLY A 86 16.47 -11.16 2.06
CA GLY A 86 16.80 -9.76 1.97
C GLY A 86 16.85 -9.26 0.51
N PRO A 87 16.80 -7.93 0.30
CA PRO A 87 16.83 -7.32 -1.03
C PRO A 87 18.07 -7.70 -1.85
N GLU A 88 19.19 -7.96 -1.19
CA GLU A 88 20.44 -8.42 -1.79
C GLU A 88 20.29 -9.76 -2.53
N ALA A 89 19.39 -10.64 -2.07
CA ALA A 89 19.12 -11.93 -2.72
C ALA A 89 18.44 -11.79 -4.09
N PHE A 90 17.93 -10.58 -4.40
CA PHE A 90 17.33 -10.20 -5.67
C PHE A 90 18.14 -9.13 -6.39
N GLY A 91 19.35 -8.80 -5.91
CA GLY A 91 20.19 -7.75 -6.51
C GLY A 91 19.63 -6.34 -6.40
N ILE A 92 18.73 -6.08 -5.44
CA ILE A 92 18.12 -4.76 -5.26
C ILE A 92 19.07 -3.84 -4.48
N ASP A 93 19.45 -2.72 -5.10
CA ASP A 93 20.14 -1.62 -4.44
C ASP A 93 19.13 -0.71 -3.74
N VAL A 94 19.07 -0.81 -2.40
CA VAL A 94 18.14 -0.05 -1.55
C VAL A 94 18.43 1.46 -1.60
N ASP A 95 19.70 1.86 -1.74
CA ASP A 95 20.07 3.27 -1.79
C ASP A 95 19.55 3.92 -3.09
N ALA A 96 19.58 3.16 -4.20
CA ALA A 96 19.03 3.59 -5.48
C ALA A 96 17.48 3.74 -5.44
N LEU A 97 16.77 2.93 -4.64
CA LEU A 97 15.31 3.01 -4.53
C LEU A 97 14.83 4.38 -4.04
N GLY A 98 15.59 5.03 -3.17
CA GLY A 98 15.23 6.33 -2.60
C GLY A 98 14.94 7.38 -3.68
N SER A 99 15.74 7.40 -4.74
CA SER A 99 15.56 8.32 -5.87
C SER A 99 14.36 7.94 -6.74
N LEU A 100 14.18 6.64 -7.02
CA LEU A 100 13.09 6.14 -7.86
C LEU A 100 11.71 6.41 -7.26
N PHE A 101 11.58 6.33 -5.93
CA PHE A 101 10.32 6.53 -5.22
C PHE A 101 10.19 7.90 -4.54
N ALA A 102 11.15 8.80 -4.73
CA ALA A 102 11.20 10.10 -4.05
C ALA A 102 9.91 10.92 -4.19
N ARG A 103 9.35 10.98 -5.41
CA ARG A 103 8.11 11.75 -5.66
C ARG A 103 6.92 11.18 -4.88
N TYR A 104 6.82 9.86 -4.82
CA TYR A 104 5.77 9.19 -4.05
C TYR A 104 5.96 9.43 -2.55
N THR A 105 7.16 9.19 -2.02
CA THR A 105 7.41 9.34 -0.59
C THR A 105 7.24 10.79 -0.16
N GLN A 106 7.70 11.77 -0.93
CA GLN A 106 7.49 13.20 -0.62
C GLN A 106 6.00 13.57 -0.53
N ARG A 107 5.17 13.05 -1.44
CA ARG A 107 3.72 13.31 -1.43
C ARG A 107 3.06 12.78 -0.15
N PHE A 108 3.37 11.55 0.24
CA PHE A 108 2.66 10.89 1.34
C PHE A 108 3.31 11.09 2.71
N SER A 109 4.62 11.31 2.80
CA SER A 109 5.33 11.63 4.06
C SER A 109 5.09 13.05 4.57
N THR A 110 4.54 13.93 3.72
CA THR A 110 4.07 15.27 4.15
C THR A 110 2.62 15.19 4.62
N ALA A 111 1.79 14.36 3.97
CA ALA A 111 0.41 14.10 4.39
C ALA A 111 0.30 13.35 5.74
N GLU A 112 1.35 12.64 6.16
CA GLU A 112 1.49 12.03 7.50
C GLU A 112 1.74 13.06 8.63
N ARG A 113 2.18 14.29 8.31
CA ARG A 113 2.47 15.36 9.30
C ARG A 113 1.30 16.28 9.59
N ASP A 114 0.37 16.39 8.64
CA ASP A 114 -0.79 17.30 8.72
C ASP A 114 -2.09 16.58 9.12
N ARG A 115 -2.01 15.29 9.51
CA ARG A 115 -3.13 14.45 9.93
C ARG A 115 -2.93 14.01 11.39
#